data_AF-A0A220SBC4-F1
#
_entry.id   AF-A0A220SBC4-F1
#
_cell.length_a   1.000
_cell.length_b   1.000
_cell.length_c   1.000
_cell.angle_alpha   90.00
_cell.angle_beta   90.00
_cell.angle_gamma   90.00
#
_symmetry.space_group_name_H-M   'P 1'
#
loop_
_entity.id
_entity.type
_entity.pdbx_description
1 polymer ?
#
loop_
_entity_poly.entity_id
_entity_poly.type
_entity_poly.pdbx_seq_one_letter_code
_entity_poly.pdbx_strand_id
1 'polypeptide(L)'
;MSTKKITLIYPFAYGYIDFVVGQLQSDSSVTVTDIKTDTIKYIYPNVFVKIWNGITKLFGRNIKKKYFSKEVLKQITENQDIIFVIRPDLLDDSLLIELKRKAKSFIAYYYDSCKKYPRQLEISHFFDEVYSYEKEDIKKYNFIETTNFIYDETIESQSVKYDIFNVSSYDSRIDEIDMISRILFDAGFSIYFVLFWYEKLAYPHLNSTTEYLSLDDTKKLISQSKAMIDIQRKDQKGLSFRTFESLGYKKKLITTNDEVKNYDFYHPNNMLVIDSNNLDTDEIKNFLALNYVEIDPSIIKKYTVKSFTQKIFKL
;
A
#
# COMPACT_ATOMS: atom_id res chain seq x y z
N MET A 1 -3.45 32.97 11.30
CA MET A 1 -4.58 32.08 10.94
C MET A 1 -4.44 30.82 11.77
N SER A 2 -5.54 30.22 12.25
CA SER A 2 -5.46 28.92 12.91
C SER A 2 -5.01 27.88 11.89
N THR A 3 -3.99 27.09 12.22
CA THR A 3 -3.60 25.94 11.38
C THR A 3 -4.66 24.87 11.43
N LYS A 4 -4.78 24.08 10.35
CA LYS A 4 -5.66 22.92 10.26
C LYS A 4 -4.99 21.72 10.93
N LYS A 5 -5.63 21.12 11.92
CA LYS A 5 -5.08 20.01 12.71
C LYS A 5 -5.48 18.68 12.10
N ILE A 6 -4.49 17.91 11.64
CA ILE A 6 -4.70 16.64 10.95
C ILE A 6 -3.96 15.54 11.69
N THR A 7 -4.69 14.54 12.18
CA THR A 7 -4.08 13.32 12.73
C THR A 7 -4.15 12.19 11.72
N LEU A 8 -3.04 11.48 11.50
CA LEU A 8 -2.98 10.25 10.70
C LEU A 8 -2.69 9.07 11.63
N ILE A 9 -3.50 8.02 11.55
CA ILE A 9 -3.35 6.78 12.32
C ILE A 9 -3.20 5.63 11.32
N TYR A 10 -2.04 4.98 11.30
CA TYR A 10 -1.75 3.97 10.29
C TYR A 10 -0.70 2.95 10.79
N PRO A 11 -0.74 1.69 10.35
CA PRO A 11 0.36 0.75 10.56
C PRO A 11 1.50 1.01 9.57
N PHE A 12 2.67 0.46 9.84
CA PHE A 12 3.74 0.35 8.85
C PHE A 12 3.20 -0.27 7.55
N ALA A 13 3.30 0.52 6.48
CA ALA A 13 2.87 0.16 5.13
C ALA A 13 4.03 0.38 4.16
N TYR A 14 5.17 -0.27 4.42
CA TYR A 14 6.39 -0.20 3.61
C TYR A 14 6.96 1.22 3.41
N GLY A 15 6.56 2.19 4.24
CA GLY A 15 7.01 3.59 4.17
C GLY A 15 6.18 4.50 3.24
N TYR A 16 5.21 3.98 2.47
CA TYR A 16 4.45 4.82 1.53
C TYR A 16 3.69 5.97 2.20
N ILE A 17 3.15 5.75 3.41
CA ILE A 17 2.41 6.78 4.16
C ILE A 17 3.32 7.85 4.74
N ASP A 18 4.62 7.58 4.89
CA ASP A 18 5.56 8.60 5.35
C ASP A 18 5.65 9.77 4.35
N PHE A 19 5.42 9.52 3.05
CA PHE A 19 5.32 10.58 2.03
C PHE A 19 4.03 11.41 2.15
N VAL A 20 2.92 10.79 2.57
CA VAL A 20 1.67 11.54 2.86
C VAL A 20 1.90 12.46 4.06
N VAL A 21 2.52 11.96 5.12
CA VAL A 21 2.88 12.74 6.31
C VAL A 21 3.83 13.88 5.94
N GLY A 22 4.91 13.60 5.20
CA GLY A 22 5.86 14.61 4.74
C GLY A 22 5.22 15.69 3.87
N GLN A 23 4.32 15.29 2.95
CA GLN A 23 3.59 16.22 2.10
C GLN A 23 2.69 17.17 2.91
N LEU A 24 2.03 16.66 3.96
CA LEU A 24 1.21 17.48 4.86
C LEU A 24 2.06 18.38 5.76
N GLN A 25 3.19 17.87 6.28
CA GLN A 25 4.11 18.64 7.11
C GLN A 25 4.79 19.78 6.35
N SER A 26 4.92 19.66 5.02
CA SER A 26 5.46 20.72 4.16
C SER A 26 4.50 21.92 4.01
N ASP A 27 3.21 21.74 4.32
CA ASP A 27 2.21 22.80 4.28
C ASP A 27 2.15 23.53 5.62
N SER A 28 2.62 24.79 5.63
CA SER A 28 2.65 25.63 6.84
C SER A 28 1.27 25.98 7.41
N SER A 29 0.20 25.73 6.66
CA SER A 29 -1.18 25.89 7.12
C SER A 29 -1.70 24.66 7.89
N VAL A 30 -0.94 23.57 7.94
CA VAL A 30 -1.33 22.30 8.56
C VAL A 30 -0.47 22.00 9.78
N THR A 31 -1.07 21.46 10.83
CA THR A 31 -0.37 20.84 11.97
C THR A 31 -0.68 19.35 11.97
N VAL A 32 0.37 18.54 11.83
CA VAL A 32 0.24 17.08 11.67
C VAL A 32 0.55 16.36 12.97
N THR A 33 -0.25 15.36 13.31
CA THR A 33 0.06 14.35 14.32
C THR A 33 0.05 12.99 13.64
N ASP A 34 1.19 12.32 13.53
CA ASP A 34 1.30 10.99 12.93
C ASP A 34 1.44 9.90 14.02
N ILE A 35 0.59 8.88 13.95
CA ILE A 35 0.53 7.79 14.91
C ILE A 35 0.73 6.46 14.17
N LYS A 36 1.97 5.94 14.23
CA LYS A 36 2.34 4.64 13.66
C LYS A 36 1.92 3.51 14.61
N THR A 37 0.85 2.78 14.30
CA THR A 37 0.23 1.83 15.23
C THR A 37 1.13 0.64 15.58
N ASP A 38 2.02 0.22 14.68
CA ASP A 38 2.98 -0.87 14.87
C ASP A 38 4.11 -0.54 15.85
N THR A 39 4.34 0.75 16.12
CA THR A 39 5.31 1.21 17.13
C THR A 39 4.78 1.09 18.56
N ILE A 40 3.45 0.99 18.74
CA ILE A 40 2.80 0.91 20.04
C ILE A 40 2.82 -0.55 20.53
N LYS A 41 3.88 -0.92 21.27
CA LYS A 41 4.07 -2.29 21.78
C LYS A 41 3.75 -2.38 23.26
N TYR A 42 2.82 -3.26 23.62
CA TYR A 42 2.58 -3.60 25.03
C TYR A 42 3.54 -4.68 25.52
N ILE A 43 4.40 -4.31 26.46
CA ILE A 43 5.29 -5.24 27.16
C ILE A 43 4.61 -5.65 28.47
N TYR A 44 4.44 -6.96 28.68
CA TYR A 44 3.89 -7.47 29.94
C TYR A 44 4.91 -7.27 31.07
N PRO A 45 4.50 -6.70 32.22
CA PRO A 45 5.40 -6.52 33.36
C PRO A 45 5.96 -7.84 33.91
N ASN A 46 5.17 -8.93 33.84
CA ASN A 46 5.58 -10.27 34.27
C ASN A 46 4.65 -11.36 33.67
N VAL A 47 5.04 -12.63 33.85
CA VAL A 47 4.32 -13.81 33.33
C VAL A 47 2.92 -13.95 33.93
N PHE A 48 2.72 -13.57 35.21
CA PHE A 48 1.40 -13.61 35.84
C PHE A 48 0.40 -12.66 35.17
N VAL A 49 0.81 -11.43 34.83
CA VAL A 49 -0.06 -10.50 34.07
C VAL A 49 -0.37 -11.05 32.68
N LYS A 50 0.57 -11.76 32.04
CA LYS A 50 0.33 -12.44 30.75
C LYS A 50 -0.74 -13.53 30.87
N ILE A 51 -0.63 -14.39 31.90
CA ILE A 51 -1.61 -15.47 32.19
C ILE A 51 -2.97 -14.88 32.56
N TRP A 52 -2.98 -13.88 33.45
CA TRP A 52 -4.20 -13.17 33.87
C TRP A 52 -4.88 -12.44 32.71
N ASN A 53 -4.11 -11.85 31.79
CA ASN A 53 -4.67 -11.29 30.56
C ASN A 53 -5.30 -12.38 29.68
N GLY A 54 -4.73 -13.59 29.66
CA GLY A 54 -5.35 -14.75 29.01
C GLY A 54 -6.74 -15.07 29.59
N ILE A 55 -6.85 -15.09 30.93
CA ILE A 55 -8.10 -15.35 31.64
C ILE A 55 -9.12 -14.22 31.42
N THR A 56 -8.70 -12.96 31.57
CA THR A 56 -9.60 -11.80 31.45
C THR A 56 -10.15 -11.58 30.05
N LYS A 57 -9.48 -12.10 29.00
CA LYS A 57 -10.01 -12.13 27.63
C LYS A 57 -11.31 -12.94 27.52
N LEU A 58 -11.46 -14.01 28.30
CA LEU A 58 -12.69 -14.82 28.35
C LEU A 58 -13.88 -14.01 28.91
N PHE A 59 -13.59 -12.95 29.67
CA PHE A 59 -14.57 -12.02 30.22
C PHE A 59 -14.61 -10.69 29.45
N GLY A 60 -14.13 -10.68 28.19
CA GLY A 60 -14.15 -9.51 27.30
C GLY A 60 -13.14 -8.40 27.63
N ARG A 61 -12.25 -8.60 28.62
CA ARG A 61 -11.24 -7.61 29.02
C ARG A 61 -9.89 -7.95 28.39
N ASN A 62 -9.35 -7.03 27.58
CA ASN A 62 -8.04 -7.21 26.96
C ASN A 62 -7.12 -6.02 27.29
N ILE A 63 -6.13 -6.26 28.15
CA ILE A 63 -5.24 -5.20 28.65
C ILE A 63 -4.40 -4.56 27.53
N LYS A 64 -4.02 -5.35 26.52
CA LYS A 64 -3.24 -4.87 25.37
C LYS A 64 -4.03 -3.86 24.55
N LYS A 65 -5.30 -4.19 24.27
CA LYS A 65 -6.25 -3.34 23.55
C LYS A 65 -6.50 -2.02 24.29
N LYS A 66 -6.71 -2.09 25.61
CA LYS A 66 -6.86 -0.91 26.46
C LYS A 66 -5.61 -0.04 26.51
N TYR A 67 -4.43 -0.65 26.62
CA TYR A 67 -3.16 0.07 26.57
C TYR A 67 -2.98 0.77 25.22
N PHE A 68 -3.14 0.03 24.13
CA PHE A 68 -3.03 0.57 22.78
C PHE A 68 -3.95 1.78 22.57
N SER A 69 -5.24 1.63 22.93
CA SER A 69 -6.21 2.73 22.85
C SER A 69 -5.79 3.94 23.67
N LYS A 70 -5.25 3.72 24.88
CA LYS A 70 -4.75 4.79 25.74
C LYS A 70 -3.55 5.51 25.11
N GLU A 71 -2.60 4.78 24.54
CA GLU A 71 -1.41 5.38 23.91
C GLU A 71 -1.75 6.15 22.63
N VAL A 72 -2.71 5.68 21.83
CA VAL A 72 -3.25 6.46 20.69
C VAL A 72 -3.89 7.75 21.19
N LEU A 73 -4.81 7.67 22.16
CA LEU A 73 -5.55 8.86 22.64
C LEU A 73 -4.68 9.88 23.35
N LYS A 74 -3.59 9.47 24.01
CA LYS A 74 -2.61 10.39 24.63
C LYS A 74 -1.91 11.30 23.63
N GLN A 75 -1.74 10.84 22.39
CA GLN A 75 -1.12 11.61 21.32
C GLN A 75 -2.09 12.64 20.71
N ILE A 76 -3.40 12.55 21.02
CA ILE A 76 -4.45 13.42 20.51
C ILE A 76 -5.02 14.26 21.67
N THR A 77 -4.27 15.30 22.05
CA THR A 77 -4.57 16.18 23.19
C THR A 77 -5.72 17.14 22.91
N GLU A 78 -5.90 17.55 21.65
CA GLU A 78 -6.89 18.54 21.21
C GLU A 78 -7.82 17.96 20.14
N ASN A 79 -8.96 18.62 19.92
CA ASN A 79 -9.84 18.29 18.80
C ASN A 79 -9.14 18.58 17.46
N GLN A 80 -9.35 17.67 16.52
CA GLN A 80 -8.72 17.66 15.21
C GLN A 80 -9.74 18.11 14.14
N ASP A 81 -9.26 18.80 13.12
CA ASP A 81 -10.09 19.08 11.95
C ASP A 81 -10.31 17.80 11.14
N ILE A 82 -9.28 16.96 11.03
CA ILE A 82 -9.37 15.64 10.38
C ILE A 82 -8.64 14.60 11.24
N ILE A 83 -9.28 13.45 11.46
CA ILE A 83 -8.58 12.22 11.84
C ILE A 83 -8.73 11.24 10.69
N PHE A 84 -7.60 10.83 10.12
CA PHE A 84 -7.51 9.95 8.97
C PHE A 84 -6.90 8.61 9.39
N VAL A 85 -7.62 7.52 9.14
CA VAL A 85 -7.25 6.18 9.61
C VAL A 85 -7.05 5.22 8.45
N ILE A 86 -5.89 4.56 8.43
CA ILE A 86 -5.60 3.42 7.57
C ILE A 86 -5.65 2.15 8.41
N ARG A 87 -6.25 1.09 7.86
CA ARG A 87 -6.52 -0.18 8.58
C ARG A 87 -7.33 0.02 9.86
N PRO A 88 -8.50 0.70 9.81
CA PRO A 88 -9.34 0.88 10.98
C PRO A 88 -9.89 -0.44 11.56
N ASP A 89 -9.86 -1.53 10.79
CA ASP A 89 -10.15 -2.89 11.23
C ASP A 89 -9.21 -3.40 12.33
N LEU A 90 -8.07 -2.75 12.55
CA LEU A 90 -7.16 -3.04 13.65
C LEU A 90 -7.53 -2.32 14.96
N LEU A 91 -8.39 -1.30 14.90
CA LEU A 91 -8.80 -0.50 16.05
C LEU A 91 -10.06 -1.11 16.69
N ASP A 92 -10.23 -0.99 17.99
CA ASP A 92 -11.48 -1.39 18.65
C ASP A 92 -12.56 -0.34 18.48
N ASP A 93 -13.83 -0.76 18.47
CA ASP A 93 -14.99 0.13 18.29
C ASP A 93 -15.02 1.25 19.34
N SER A 94 -14.63 0.96 20.59
CA SER A 94 -14.53 1.99 21.63
C SER A 94 -13.49 3.07 21.30
N LEU A 95 -12.38 2.70 20.65
CA LEU A 95 -11.38 3.66 20.21
C LEU A 95 -11.92 4.47 19.01
N LEU A 96 -12.60 3.83 18.07
CA LEU A 96 -13.24 4.52 16.94
C LEU A 96 -14.26 5.55 17.41
N ILE A 97 -15.08 5.23 18.42
CA ILE A 97 -16.04 6.16 19.03
C ILE A 97 -15.32 7.37 19.63
N GLU A 98 -14.25 7.17 20.39
CA GLU A 98 -13.49 8.26 21.01
C GLU A 98 -12.75 9.12 19.99
N LEU A 99 -12.21 8.51 18.93
CA LEU A 99 -11.59 9.25 17.82
C LEU A 99 -12.63 10.10 17.08
N LYS A 100 -13.81 9.53 16.77
CA LYS A 100 -14.90 10.27 16.13
C LYS A 100 -15.29 11.51 16.94
N ARG A 101 -15.39 11.39 18.27
CA ARG A 101 -15.70 12.53 19.17
C ARG A 101 -14.65 13.65 19.14
N LYS A 102 -13.41 13.32 18.78
CA LYS A 102 -12.27 14.26 18.69
C LYS A 102 -12.06 14.82 17.30
N ALA A 103 -12.82 14.40 16.29
CA ALA A 103 -12.65 14.80 14.90
C ALA A 103 -13.83 15.65 14.42
N LYS A 104 -13.57 16.73 13.68
CA LYS A 104 -14.62 17.39 12.88
C LYS A 104 -14.97 16.56 11.64
N SER A 105 -13.99 15.87 11.07
CA SER A 105 -14.16 14.90 9.99
C SER A 105 -13.34 13.66 10.28
N PHE A 106 -14.00 12.51 10.40
CA PHE A 106 -13.39 11.24 10.66
C PHE A 106 -13.37 10.39 9.39
N ILE A 107 -12.19 10.16 8.85
CA ILE A 107 -11.99 9.60 7.52
C ILE A 107 -11.28 8.25 7.62
N ALA A 108 -11.74 7.26 6.87
CA ALA A 108 -11.01 6.02 6.64
C ALA A 108 -10.47 5.95 5.21
N TYR A 109 -9.28 5.37 5.05
CA TYR A 109 -8.80 4.88 3.76
C TYR A 109 -8.55 3.37 3.84
N TYR A 110 -9.29 2.62 3.02
CA TYR A 110 -9.19 1.17 2.95
C TYR A 110 -8.09 0.77 1.98
N TYR A 111 -6.98 0.30 2.56
CA TYR A 111 -5.79 -0.21 1.86
C TYR A 111 -5.99 -1.56 1.18
N ASP A 112 -7.10 -2.23 1.45
CA ASP A 112 -7.40 -3.58 1.03
C ASP A 112 -8.92 -3.73 0.90
N SER A 113 -9.35 -4.73 0.12
CA SER A 113 -10.76 -4.99 -0.12
C SER A 113 -11.51 -5.45 1.13
N CYS A 114 -12.79 -5.07 1.21
CA CYS A 114 -13.70 -5.55 2.23
C CYS A 114 -13.93 -7.06 2.16
N LYS A 115 -13.66 -7.70 1.01
CA LYS A 115 -13.62 -9.16 0.89
C LYS A 115 -12.50 -9.77 1.72
N LYS A 116 -11.32 -9.14 1.70
CA LYS A 116 -10.16 -9.58 2.48
C LYS A 116 -10.29 -9.23 3.97
N TYR A 117 -10.84 -8.05 4.29
CA TYR A 117 -11.09 -7.61 5.65
C TYR A 117 -12.56 -7.23 5.91
N PRO A 118 -13.46 -8.21 6.10
CA PRO A 118 -14.90 -7.97 6.28
C PRO A 118 -15.28 -6.99 7.39
N ARG A 119 -14.46 -6.91 8.45
CA ARG A 119 -14.65 -5.97 9.56
C ARG A 119 -14.72 -4.51 9.11
N GLN A 120 -14.09 -4.15 7.99
CA GLN A 120 -14.19 -2.81 7.40
C GLN A 120 -15.66 -2.40 7.20
N LEU A 121 -16.53 -3.32 6.78
CA LEU A 121 -17.95 -3.04 6.59
C LEU A 121 -18.67 -2.77 7.91
N GLU A 122 -18.38 -3.59 8.93
CA GLU A 122 -18.98 -3.48 10.27
C GLU A 122 -18.70 -2.12 10.90
N ILE A 123 -17.52 -1.55 10.66
CA ILE A 123 -17.08 -0.28 11.27
C ILE A 123 -17.24 0.94 10.36
N SER A 124 -17.66 0.75 9.11
CA SER A 124 -17.77 1.84 8.12
C SER A 124 -18.67 3.00 8.61
N HIS A 125 -19.72 2.68 9.36
CA HIS A 125 -20.67 3.64 9.94
C HIS A 125 -20.05 4.63 10.96
N PHE A 126 -18.83 4.37 11.45
CA PHE A 126 -18.14 5.34 12.30
C PHE A 126 -17.58 6.52 11.50
N PHE A 127 -17.28 6.34 10.21
CA PHE A 127 -16.59 7.35 9.41
C PHE A 127 -17.56 8.26 8.68
N ASP A 128 -17.19 9.53 8.53
CA ASP A 128 -17.92 10.49 7.71
C ASP A 128 -17.60 10.27 6.22
N GLU A 129 -16.37 9.86 5.93
CA GLU A 129 -15.90 9.51 4.59
C GLU A 129 -15.08 8.21 4.62
N VAL A 130 -15.34 7.32 3.67
CA VAL A 130 -14.57 6.10 3.47
C VAL A 130 -14.02 6.12 2.05
N TYR A 131 -12.69 6.19 1.93
CA TYR A 131 -11.99 6.12 0.66
C TYR A 131 -11.59 4.68 0.36
N SER A 132 -11.72 4.27 -0.90
CA SER A 132 -11.28 2.96 -1.39
C SER A 132 -10.74 3.09 -2.81
N TYR A 133 -9.86 2.18 -3.20
CA TYR A 133 -9.39 2.01 -4.57
C TYR A 133 -9.90 0.70 -5.21
N GLU A 134 -10.73 -0.07 -4.47
CA GLU A 134 -11.36 -1.31 -4.92
C GLU A 134 -12.70 -1.01 -5.60
N LYS A 135 -12.75 -1.15 -6.94
CA LYS A 135 -13.93 -0.82 -7.76
C LYS A 135 -15.20 -1.53 -7.31
N GLU A 136 -15.09 -2.79 -6.90
CA GLU A 136 -16.23 -3.57 -6.42
C GLU A 136 -16.79 -3.00 -5.11
N ASP A 137 -15.92 -2.63 -4.16
CA ASP A 137 -16.33 -2.06 -2.87
C ASP A 137 -16.92 -0.64 -3.06
N ILE A 138 -16.32 0.17 -3.92
CA ILE A 138 -16.83 1.50 -4.29
C ILE A 138 -18.27 1.37 -4.82
N LYS A 139 -18.48 0.49 -5.81
CA LYS A 139 -19.80 0.29 -6.43
C LYS A 139 -20.83 -0.27 -5.44
N LYS A 140 -20.42 -1.19 -4.57
CA LYS A 140 -21.33 -1.92 -3.68
C LYS A 140 -21.70 -1.12 -2.43
N TYR A 141 -20.77 -0.34 -1.87
CA TYR A 141 -20.95 0.35 -0.59
C TYR A 141 -20.93 1.87 -0.70
N ASN A 142 -20.85 2.41 -1.93
CA ASN A 142 -20.81 3.84 -2.22
C ASN A 142 -19.65 4.56 -1.50
N PHE A 143 -18.50 3.89 -1.41
CA PHE A 143 -17.27 4.50 -0.92
C PHE A 143 -16.73 5.52 -1.92
N ILE A 144 -15.96 6.49 -1.42
CA ILE A 144 -15.35 7.52 -2.24
C ILE A 144 -14.15 6.92 -2.97
N GLU A 145 -14.17 6.99 -4.29
CA GLU A 145 -13.08 6.50 -5.11
C GLU A 145 -11.79 7.29 -4.89
N THR A 146 -10.69 6.57 -4.70
CA THR A 146 -9.33 7.08 -4.75
C THR A 146 -8.40 6.04 -5.39
N THR A 147 -7.13 6.36 -5.48
CA THR A 147 -6.07 5.44 -5.90
C THR A 147 -4.97 5.40 -4.84
N ASN A 148 -4.04 4.46 -4.99
CA ASN A 148 -2.69 4.68 -4.49
C ASN A 148 -2.04 5.85 -5.26
N PHE A 149 -0.82 6.23 -4.91
CA PHE A 149 -0.23 7.46 -5.39
C PHE A 149 1.25 7.31 -5.76
N ILE A 150 1.68 8.17 -6.67
CA ILE A 150 3.07 8.41 -7.02
C ILE A 150 3.67 9.22 -5.87
N TYR A 151 4.53 8.57 -5.10
CA TYR A 151 5.20 9.16 -3.94
C TYR A 151 6.61 9.69 -4.27
N ASP A 152 7.18 9.25 -5.38
CA ASP A 152 8.50 9.65 -5.87
C ASP A 152 8.52 9.57 -7.41
N GLU A 153 9.12 10.57 -8.02
CA GLU A 153 9.27 10.72 -9.49
C GLU A 153 10.75 10.83 -9.89
N THR A 154 11.66 10.82 -8.92
CA THR A 154 13.09 10.89 -9.16
C THR A 154 13.63 9.48 -9.29
N ILE A 155 14.44 9.17 -10.29
CA ILE A 155 15.17 7.91 -10.35
C ILE A 155 16.53 8.13 -11.01
N GLU A 156 17.58 7.65 -10.36
CA GLU A 156 18.92 7.73 -10.93
C GLU A 156 19.06 6.76 -12.10
N SER A 157 19.69 7.22 -13.18
CA SER A 157 20.06 6.34 -14.28
C SER A 157 21.14 5.37 -13.80
N GLN A 158 20.87 4.08 -13.95
CA GLN A 158 21.78 2.99 -13.61
C GLN A 158 21.98 2.09 -14.83
N SER A 159 23.08 1.36 -14.89
CA SER A 159 23.24 0.32 -15.91
C SER A 159 22.17 -0.75 -15.71
N VAL A 160 21.50 -1.11 -16.79
CA VAL A 160 20.48 -2.17 -16.78
C VAL A 160 21.18 -3.51 -16.58
N LYS A 161 20.73 -4.26 -15.56
CA LYS A 161 21.21 -5.61 -15.19
C LYS A 161 20.16 -6.68 -15.42
N TYR A 162 18.90 -6.30 -15.30
CA TYR A 162 17.77 -7.22 -15.37
C TYR A 162 16.78 -6.77 -16.43
N ASP A 163 16.19 -7.72 -17.12
CA ASP A 163 15.04 -7.46 -17.97
C ASP A 163 13.81 -7.19 -17.11
N ILE A 164 13.58 -8.02 -16.09
CA ILE A 164 12.35 -7.98 -15.29
C ILE A 164 12.66 -8.09 -13.80
N PHE A 165 12.11 -7.16 -13.02
CA PHE A 165 12.16 -7.15 -11.56
C PHE A 165 10.79 -7.40 -10.93
N ASN A 166 10.77 -8.17 -9.84
CA ASN A 166 9.61 -8.31 -8.96
C ASN A 166 10.06 -8.23 -7.50
N VAL A 167 9.22 -7.67 -6.63
CA VAL A 167 9.31 -7.94 -5.19
C VAL A 167 7.90 -8.15 -4.63
N SER A 168 7.74 -9.26 -3.92
CA SER A 168 6.48 -9.70 -3.34
C SER A 168 6.69 -10.32 -1.96
N SER A 169 5.71 -10.20 -1.09
CA SER A 169 5.62 -11.01 0.13
C SER A 169 5.09 -12.40 -0.19
N TYR A 170 5.50 -13.41 0.56
CA TYR A 170 4.91 -14.74 0.47
C TYR A 170 3.43 -14.70 0.84
N ASP A 171 2.57 -15.02 -0.11
CA ASP A 171 1.12 -15.11 0.05
C ASP A 171 0.51 -16.09 -0.98
N SER A 172 -0.80 -16.02 -1.20
CA SER A 172 -1.54 -16.91 -2.10
C SER A 172 -1.11 -16.86 -3.57
N ARG A 173 -0.25 -15.92 -3.97
CA ARG A 173 0.28 -15.81 -5.33
C ARG A 173 1.58 -16.60 -5.55
N ILE A 174 2.14 -17.21 -4.51
CA ILE A 174 3.51 -17.76 -4.59
C ILE A 174 3.69 -18.78 -5.73
N ASP A 175 2.72 -19.66 -5.94
CA ASP A 175 2.80 -20.68 -7.00
C ASP A 175 2.79 -20.02 -8.39
N GLU A 176 2.01 -18.96 -8.57
CA GLU A 176 1.94 -18.18 -9.80
C GLU A 176 3.23 -17.41 -10.05
N ILE A 177 3.80 -16.80 -9.01
CA ILE A 177 5.08 -16.07 -9.08
C ILE A 177 6.24 -17.04 -9.41
N ASP A 178 6.31 -18.20 -8.75
CA ASP A 178 7.33 -19.21 -9.04
C ASP A 178 7.21 -19.74 -10.46
N MET A 179 5.99 -20.08 -10.90
CA MET A 179 5.72 -20.53 -12.26
C MET A 179 6.17 -19.50 -13.31
N ILE A 180 5.77 -18.23 -13.16
CA ILE A 180 6.18 -17.16 -14.08
C ILE A 180 7.70 -16.99 -14.06
N SER A 181 8.34 -17.04 -12.89
CA SER A 181 9.80 -16.91 -12.79
C SER A 181 10.55 -17.98 -13.58
N ARG A 182 10.07 -19.24 -13.55
CA ARG A 182 10.64 -20.35 -14.32
C ARG A 182 10.45 -20.16 -15.81
N ILE A 183 9.24 -19.83 -16.25
CA ILE A 183 8.95 -19.61 -17.67
C ILE A 183 9.81 -18.49 -18.24
N LEU A 184 9.94 -17.37 -17.52
CA LEU A 184 10.80 -16.26 -17.94
C LEU A 184 12.28 -16.64 -17.95
N PHE A 185 12.75 -17.34 -16.92
CA PHE A 185 14.15 -17.78 -16.89
C PHE A 185 14.46 -18.74 -18.06
N ASP A 186 13.61 -19.73 -18.29
CA ASP A 186 13.77 -20.72 -19.37
C ASP A 186 13.70 -20.08 -20.77
N ALA A 187 12.95 -19.00 -20.91
CA ALA A 187 12.88 -18.20 -22.15
C ALA A 187 14.08 -17.25 -22.37
N GLY A 188 15.03 -17.23 -21.42
CA GLY A 188 16.30 -16.52 -21.52
C GLY A 188 16.31 -15.09 -20.94
N PHE A 189 15.29 -14.70 -20.17
CA PHE A 189 15.27 -13.38 -19.52
C PHE A 189 16.21 -13.32 -18.31
N SER A 190 16.91 -12.20 -18.16
CA SER A 190 17.59 -11.87 -16.90
C SER A 190 16.56 -11.35 -15.89
N ILE A 191 16.23 -12.14 -14.87
CA ILE A 191 15.21 -11.76 -13.87
C ILE A 191 15.82 -11.55 -12.48
N TYR A 192 15.21 -10.64 -11.71
CA TYR A 192 15.52 -10.47 -10.29
C TYR A 192 14.22 -10.41 -9.48
N PHE A 193 13.79 -11.57 -8.97
CA PHE A 193 12.55 -11.68 -8.20
C PHE A 193 12.92 -11.80 -6.73
N VAL A 194 12.39 -10.92 -5.89
CA VAL A 194 12.61 -10.92 -4.44
C VAL A 194 11.36 -11.43 -3.74
N LEU A 195 11.53 -12.43 -2.87
CA LEU A 195 10.45 -12.99 -2.07
C LEU A 195 10.69 -12.72 -0.59
N PHE A 196 9.88 -11.85 0.00
CA PHE A 196 9.92 -11.61 1.44
C PHE A 196 9.07 -12.63 2.21
N TRP A 197 9.66 -13.26 3.22
CA TRP A 197 8.95 -14.06 4.22
C TRP A 197 9.70 -14.08 5.54
N TYR A 198 9.04 -14.37 6.66
CA TYR A 198 9.70 -14.42 7.97
C TYR A 198 10.70 -15.58 8.11
N GLU A 199 10.69 -16.52 7.18
CA GLU A 199 11.62 -17.65 7.09
C GLU A 199 12.19 -17.73 5.68
N LYS A 200 13.40 -18.27 5.55
CA LYS A 200 14.01 -18.53 4.24
C LYS A 200 13.26 -19.65 3.54
N LEU A 201 12.83 -19.39 2.31
CA LEU A 201 12.16 -20.35 1.45
C LEU A 201 13.05 -20.69 0.25
N ALA A 202 12.93 -21.92 -0.25
CA ALA A 202 13.73 -22.41 -1.37
C ALA A 202 12.88 -22.43 -2.65
N TYR A 203 13.25 -21.57 -3.60
CA TYR A 203 12.67 -21.52 -4.94
C TYR A 203 13.81 -21.32 -5.96
N PRO A 204 13.75 -21.92 -7.16
CA PRO A 204 14.88 -21.89 -8.10
C PRO A 204 15.26 -20.48 -8.59
N HIS A 205 14.28 -19.60 -8.78
CA HIS A 205 14.51 -18.27 -9.36
C HIS A 205 13.98 -17.11 -8.50
N LEU A 206 13.66 -17.38 -7.23
CA LEU A 206 13.25 -16.34 -6.28
C LEU A 206 14.36 -16.12 -5.23
N ASN A 207 14.76 -14.87 -5.08
CA ASN A 207 15.68 -14.42 -4.04
C ASN A 207 14.89 -14.27 -2.73
N SER A 208 14.83 -15.34 -1.93
CA SER A 208 14.16 -15.30 -0.63
C SER A 208 14.92 -14.42 0.37
N THR A 209 14.22 -13.52 1.04
CA THR A 209 14.75 -12.64 2.09
C THR A 209 13.85 -12.65 3.32
N THR A 210 14.47 -12.52 4.50
CA THR A 210 13.80 -12.33 5.79
C THR A 210 13.78 -10.87 6.22
N GLU A 211 14.41 -10.00 5.44
CA GLU A 211 14.47 -8.56 5.68
C GLU A 211 13.59 -7.84 4.67
N TYR A 212 12.86 -6.84 5.16
CA TYR A 212 12.10 -5.96 4.29
C TYR A 212 13.04 -5.21 3.36
N LEU A 213 12.73 -5.23 2.07
CA LEU A 213 13.41 -4.39 1.10
C LEU A 213 12.93 -2.94 1.30
N SER A 214 13.87 -2.02 1.53
CA SER A 214 13.54 -0.60 1.68
C SER A 214 13.02 -0.02 0.35
N LEU A 215 12.35 1.13 0.41
CA LEU A 215 11.92 1.83 -0.81
C LEU A 215 13.11 2.28 -1.67
N ASP A 216 14.23 2.67 -1.04
CA ASP A 216 15.45 3.06 -1.76
C ASP A 216 16.13 1.86 -2.45
N ASP A 217 16.21 0.71 -1.77
CA ASP A 217 16.74 -0.52 -2.38
C ASP A 217 15.82 -1.02 -3.50
N THR A 218 14.51 -0.92 -3.30
CA THR A 218 13.50 -1.24 -4.33
C THR A 218 13.70 -0.33 -5.53
N LYS A 219 13.77 0.99 -5.33
CA LYS A 219 14.03 1.99 -6.37
C LYS A 219 15.33 1.73 -7.13
N LYS A 220 16.39 1.29 -6.44
CA LYS A 220 17.66 0.89 -7.05
C LYS A 220 17.54 -0.35 -7.94
N LEU A 221 16.76 -1.34 -7.53
CA LEU A 221 16.50 -2.53 -8.37
C LEU A 221 15.62 -2.18 -9.56
N ILE A 222 14.63 -1.29 -9.37
CA ILE A 222 13.81 -0.75 -10.45
C ILE A 222 14.68 0.00 -11.48
N SER A 223 15.63 0.84 -11.04
CA SER A 223 16.50 1.58 -11.95
C SER A 223 17.40 0.67 -12.78
N GLN A 224 17.86 -0.44 -12.20
CA GLN A 224 18.65 -1.50 -12.85
C GLN A 224 17.83 -2.47 -13.72
N SER A 225 16.51 -2.26 -13.85
CA SER A 225 15.62 -3.15 -14.59
C SER A 225 14.97 -2.44 -15.78
N LYS A 226 14.68 -3.18 -16.86
CA LYS A 226 13.92 -2.65 -18.02
C LYS A 226 12.45 -2.50 -17.67
N ALA A 227 11.88 -3.48 -16.99
CA ALA A 227 10.49 -3.49 -16.54
C ALA A 227 10.35 -4.06 -15.13
N MET A 228 9.22 -3.72 -14.51
CA MET A 228 8.71 -4.41 -13.33
C MET A 228 7.60 -5.37 -13.75
N ILE A 229 7.41 -6.46 -13.01
CA ILE A 229 6.23 -7.31 -13.14
C ILE A 229 5.41 -7.29 -11.84
N ASP A 230 4.11 -7.07 -11.96
CA ASP A 230 3.15 -7.04 -10.84
C ASP A 230 2.09 -8.13 -11.00
N ILE A 231 2.12 -9.11 -10.10
CA ILE A 231 1.17 -10.23 -10.09
C ILE A 231 0.05 -9.89 -9.11
N GLN A 232 -1.14 -9.63 -9.64
CA GLN A 232 -2.31 -9.21 -8.87
C GLN A 232 -2.82 -10.33 -7.97
N ARG A 233 -3.27 -9.99 -6.76
CA ARG A 233 -3.95 -10.96 -5.91
C ARG A 233 -5.39 -11.15 -6.40
N LYS A 234 -5.88 -12.39 -6.36
CA LYS A 234 -7.25 -12.75 -6.79
C LYS A 234 -8.38 -12.08 -5.99
N ASP A 235 -8.08 -11.56 -4.79
CA ASP A 235 -9.02 -10.88 -3.89
C ASP A 235 -8.99 -9.34 -4.00
N GLN A 236 -8.27 -8.81 -4.98
CA GLN A 236 -8.05 -7.37 -5.16
C GLN A 236 -8.11 -7.01 -6.65
N LYS A 237 -8.81 -5.92 -6.98
CA LYS A 237 -8.93 -5.37 -8.32
C LYS A 237 -8.25 -4.01 -8.46
N GLY A 238 -8.15 -3.25 -7.38
CA GLY A 238 -7.50 -1.96 -7.39
C GLY A 238 -5.99 -2.06 -7.66
N LEU A 239 -5.44 -1.01 -8.29
CA LEU A 239 -4.04 -0.97 -8.70
C LEU A 239 -3.07 -0.85 -7.51
N SER A 240 -2.04 -1.71 -7.49
CA SER A 240 -1.00 -1.71 -6.47
C SER A 240 -0.06 -0.48 -6.58
N PHE A 241 0.75 -0.24 -5.55
CA PHE A 241 1.82 0.78 -5.61
C PHE A 241 2.82 0.55 -6.76
N ARG A 242 3.01 -0.69 -7.24
CA ARG A 242 3.92 -0.99 -8.35
C ARG A 242 3.52 -0.27 -9.64
N THR A 243 2.22 -0.07 -9.84
CA THR A 243 1.71 0.70 -10.98
C THR A 243 2.08 2.17 -10.86
N PHE A 244 1.98 2.75 -9.67
CA PHE A 244 2.33 4.16 -9.45
C PHE A 244 3.84 4.40 -9.43
N GLU A 245 4.64 3.44 -8.95
CA GLU A 245 6.10 3.46 -9.13
C GLU A 245 6.49 3.38 -10.61
N SER A 246 5.79 2.57 -11.42
CA SER A 246 6.00 2.50 -12.88
C SER A 246 5.80 3.85 -13.53
N LEU A 247 4.71 4.55 -13.16
CA LEU A 247 4.42 5.89 -13.65
C LEU A 247 5.47 6.91 -13.18
N GLY A 248 5.75 6.98 -11.88
CA GLY A 248 6.68 7.96 -11.30
C GLY A 248 8.10 7.81 -11.83
N TYR A 249 8.59 6.58 -11.96
CA TYR A 249 9.94 6.30 -12.43
C TYR A 249 10.05 6.14 -13.95
N LYS A 250 8.94 6.26 -14.68
CA LYS A 250 8.86 6.04 -16.14
C LYS A 250 9.42 4.68 -16.56
N LYS A 251 9.04 3.65 -15.81
CA LYS A 251 9.47 2.27 -16.01
C LYS A 251 8.33 1.45 -16.60
N LYS A 252 8.65 0.53 -17.50
CA LYS A 252 7.65 -0.38 -18.06
C LYS A 252 7.07 -1.28 -16.97
N LEU A 253 5.79 -1.61 -17.10
CA LEU A 253 5.07 -2.52 -16.22
C LEU A 253 4.52 -3.70 -17.03
N ILE A 254 4.78 -4.91 -16.56
CA ILE A 254 4.07 -6.13 -16.96
C ILE A 254 3.13 -6.44 -15.80
N THR A 255 1.84 -6.70 -16.03
CA THR A 255 0.90 -6.95 -14.93
C THR A 255 -0.18 -7.95 -15.29
N THR A 256 -0.66 -8.71 -14.29
CA THR A 256 -1.88 -9.51 -14.42
C THR A 256 -3.15 -8.73 -14.03
N ASN A 257 -3.03 -7.46 -13.62
CA ASN A 257 -4.18 -6.61 -13.33
C ASN A 257 -4.68 -5.90 -14.60
N ASP A 258 -5.79 -6.39 -15.16
CA ASP A 258 -6.40 -5.86 -16.37
C ASP A 258 -7.08 -4.49 -16.18
N GLU A 259 -7.41 -4.12 -14.93
CA GLU A 259 -8.02 -2.82 -14.60
C GLU A 259 -7.15 -1.64 -15.01
N VAL A 260 -5.83 -1.83 -15.17
CA VAL A 260 -4.91 -0.78 -15.60
C VAL A 260 -5.34 -0.14 -16.93
N LYS A 261 -6.00 -0.91 -17.82
CA LYS A 261 -6.52 -0.43 -19.11
C LYS A 261 -7.63 0.62 -18.99
N ASN A 262 -8.27 0.70 -17.83
CA ASN A 262 -9.37 1.63 -17.55
C ASN A 262 -8.88 3.00 -17.06
N TYR A 263 -7.56 3.21 -16.93
CA TYR A 263 -6.97 4.46 -16.45
C TYR A 263 -6.46 5.32 -17.60
N ASP A 264 -6.56 6.64 -17.44
CA ASP A 264 -6.17 7.63 -18.46
C ASP A 264 -4.66 7.70 -18.73
N PHE A 265 -3.84 7.07 -17.89
CA PHE A 265 -2.40 6.91 -18.09
C PHE A 265 -2.00 5.63 -18.83
N TYR A 266 -2.96 4.74 -19.16
CA TYR A 266 -2.64 3.49 -19.83
C TYR A 266 -2.05 3.76 -21.23
N HIS A 267 -0.91 3.14 -21.50
CA HIS A 267 -0.32 3.11 -22.82
C HIS A 267 0.29 1.73 -23.09
N PRO A 268 0.00 1.06 -24.22
CA PRO A 268 0.44 -0.32 -24.48
C PRO A 268 1.97 -0.45 -24.58
N ASN A 269 2.69 0.62 -24.96
CA ASN A 269 4.16 0.61 -24.91
C ASN A 269 4.74 0.73 -23.50
N ASN A 270 3.96 1.16 -22.51
CA ASN A 270 4.42 1.36 -21.14
C ASN A 270 3.95 0.23 -20.24
N MET A 271 2.80 -0.36 -20.54
CA MET A 271 2.12 -1.33 -19.70
C MET A 271 1.60 -2.51 -20.54
N LEU A 272 2.10 -3.70 -20.25
CA LEU A 272 1.65 -4.96 -20.84
C LEU A 272 0.79 -5.71 -19.83
N VAL A 273 -0.42 -6.10 -20.25
CA VAL A 273 -1.30 -6.96 -19.43
C VAL A 273 -1.16 -8.40 -19.92
N ILE A 274 -0.82 -9.31 -19.00
CA ILE A 274 -0.58 -10.73 -19.28
C ILE A 274 -1.59 -11.64 -18.58
N ASP A 275 -1.84 -12.81 -19.15
CA ASP A 275 -2.46 -13.95 -18.47
C ASP A 275 -1.36 -14.90 -18.01
N SER A 276 -1.26 -15.13 -16.70
CA SER A 276 -0.24 -16.00 -16.11
C SER A 276 -0.40 -17.46 -16.54
N ASN A 277 -1.61 -17.91 -16.89
CA ASN A 277 -1.86 -19.28 -17.33
C ASN A 277 -1.47 -19.52 -18.79
N ASN A 278 -1.29 -18.45 -19.57
CA ASN A 278 -0.94 -18.52 -20.98
C ASN A 278 0.08 -17.42 -21.33
N LEU A 279 1.23 -17.48 -20.67
CA LEU A 279 2.27 -16.47 -20.79
C LEU A 279 2.98 -16.55 -22.16
N ASP A 280 2.82 -15.53 -22.99
CA ASP A 280 3.55 -15.38 -24.25
C ASP A 280 4.89 -14.65 -24.00
N THR A 281 5.98 -15.41 -24.06
CA THR A 281 7.33 -14.85 -23.82
C THR A 281 7.86 -14.03 -24.99
N ASP A 282 7.38 -14.25 -26.21
CA ASP A 282 7.78 -13.44 -27.37
C ASP A 282 7.06 -12.09 -27.35
N GLU A 283 5.81 -12.04 -26.91
CA GLU A 283 5.10 -10.78 -26.62
C GLU A 283 5.87 -9.94 -25.60
N ILE A 284 6.33 -10.55 -24.49
CA ILE A 284 7.12 -9.85 -23.48
C ILE A 284 8.45 -9.34 -24.07
N LYS A 285 9.17 -10.14 -24.87
CA LYS A 285 10.41 -9.69 -25.54
C LYS A 285 10.14 -8.48 -26.43
N ASN A 286 9.09 -8.54 -27.24
CA ASN A 286 8.69 -7.44 -28.12
C ASN A 286 8.32 -6.18 -27.33
N PHE A 287 7.54 -6.33 -26.25
CA PHE A 287 7.16 -5.23 -25.38
C PHE A 287 8.36 -4.53 -24.73
N LEU A 288 9.34 -5.31 -24.24
CA LEU A 288 10.57 -4.76 -23.65
C LEU A 288 11.42 -3.99 -24.67
N ALA A 289 11.33 -4.30 -25.95
CA ALA A 289 12.04 -3.62 -27.03
C ALA A 289 11.39 -2.28 -27.44
N LEU A 290 10.13 -2.03 -27.10
CA LEU A 290 9.44 -0.78 -27.42
C LEU A 290 10.01 0.38 -26.60
N ASN A 291 10.06 1.58 -27.17
CA ASN A 291 10.37 2.79 -26.40
C ASN A 291 9.24 3.13 -25.43
N TYR A 292 9.60 3.64 -24.26
CA TYR A 292 8.63 4.23 -23.32
C TYR A 292 8.02 5.49 -23.94
N VAL A 293 6.71 5.65 -23.80
CA VAL A 293 5.96 6.81 -24.28
C VAL A 293 5.68 7.74 -23.12
N GLU A 294 6.11 9.00 -23.24
CA GLU A 294 5.85 10.01 -22.23
C GLU A 294 4.35 10.25 -22.04
N ILE A 295 3.90 10.24 -20.79
CA ILE A 295 2.50 10.46 -20.41
C ILE A 295 2.34 11.94 -20.10
N ASP A 296 1.21 12.53 -20.51
CA ASP A 296 0.92 13.95 -20.27
C ASP A 296 1.10 14.30 -18.78
N PRO A 297 1.91 15.32 -18.44
CA PRO A 297 2.14 15.71 -17.04
C PRO A 297 0.85 16.05 -16.28
N SER A 298 -0.20 16.50 -16.96
CA SER A 298 -1.50 16.77 -16.35
C SER A 298 -2.23 15.50 -15.92
N ILE A 299 -2.00 14.37 -16.60
CA ILE A 299 -2.48 13.04 -16.18
C ILE A 299 -1.68 12.58 -14.97
N ILE A 300 -0.34 12.59 -15.05
CA ILE A 300 0.56 12.18 -13.95
C ILE A 300 0.24 12.92 -12.65
N LYS A 301 0.05 14.24 -12.74
CA LYS A 301 -0.27 15.10 -11.60
C LYS A 301 -1.46 14.59 -10.79
N LYS A 302 -2.49 14.01 -11.41
CA LYS A 302 -3.70 13.49 -10.73
C LYS A 302 -3.38 12.39 -9.71
N TYR A 303 -2.29 11.66 -9.93
CA TYR A 303 -1.92 10.49 -9.14
C TYR A 303 -0.78 10.76 -8.17
N THR A 304 -0.26 11.99 -8.07
CA THR A 304 0.81 12.34 -7.12
C THR A 304 0.32 12.33 -5.68
N VAL A 305 1.24 12.10 -4.73
CA VAL A 305 0.96 12.22 -3.29
C VAL A 305 0.39 13.60 -2.94
N LYS A 306 0.82 14.66 -3.63
CA LYS A 306 0.27 16.01 -3.48
C LYS A 306 -1.21 16.09 -3.87
N SER A 307 -1.61 15.55 -5.02
CA SER A 307 -3.02 15.52 -5.43
C SER A 307 -3.86 14.63 -4.51
N PHE A 308 -3.28 13.50 -4.07
CA PHE A 308 -3.90 12.63 -3.06
C PHE A 308 -4.19 13.40 -1.76
N THR A 309 -3.21 14.15 -1.24
CA THR A 309 -3.43 14.92 0.00
C THR A 309 -4.40 16.08 -0.19
N GLN A 310 -4.32 16.83 -1.29
CA GLN A 310 -5.26 17.91 -1.60
C GLN A 310 -6.71 17.41 -1.65
N LYS A 311 -6.94 16.27 -2.32
CA LYS A 311 -8.27 15.67 -2.45
C LYS A 311 -8.83 15.22 -1.10
N ILE A 312 -8.10 14.39 -0.37
CA ILE A 312 -8.58 13.76 0.88
C ILE A 312 -8.67 14.78 2.01
N PHE A 313 -7.66 15.63 2.16
CA PHE A 313 -7.57 16.55 3.29
C PHE A 313 -8.16 17.93 3.00
N LYS A 314 -8.68 18.18 1.78
CA LYS A 314 -9.34 19.44 1.38
C LYS A 314 -8.43 20.65 1.64
N LEU A 315 -7.24 20.61 1.02
CA LEU A 315 -6.17 21.61 1.13
C LEU A 315 -6.01 22.45 -0.13
#